data_AF-A0AAP0D5Y7-F1
#
_entry.id   AF-A0AAP0D5Y7-F1
#
_cell.length_a   1.000
_cell.length_b   1.000
_cell.length_c   1.000
_cell.angle_alpha   90.00
_cell.angle_beta   90.00
_cell.angle_gamma   90.00
#
_symmetry.space_group_name_H-M   'P 1'
#
loop_
_entity.id
_entity.type
_entity.pdbx_description
1 polymer ?
#
loop_
_entity_poly.entity_id
_entity_poly.type
_entity_poly.pdbx_seq_one_letter_code
_entity_poly.pdbx_strand_id
1 'polypeptide(L)'
;MNLLCKSIEILSLTLPPPPPPPFLHQIPPSPFKFTTTTTTGSRQCRRSITPSLASDHPSAPASMSEIDMVPTSQGIYTAKPKKVVILWDLDNKPPRGPPYAAAMALKTIGNHFGEVVDVSAYANRHAFIHLPHWVLKQRRDQRRNDILERKGVITPAETYICSVCGRKCKTNLDLKKHFKQLHEREREKKMNRMKQLKGKKRQRFKEKFVSNDHKYMEAARTLVTPKVGYGLAAELKRAGVFVKTVEDKPQAADWALKRQMQHSLTRGVDWMVLVSDDSDFAEMLKRARASNLGTVVVGDWDRALGRQADLWVPWNRVENGEITEDDLVVRE
;
A
#
# COMPACT_ATOMS: atom_id res chain seq x y z
N MET A 1 -25.11 72.25 -2.97
CA MET A 1 -26.42 71.57 -2.91
C MET A 1 -26.18 70.09 -2.59
N ASN A 2 -27.07 69.53 -1.79
CA ASN A 2 -26.92 68.37 -0.91
C ASN A 2 -26.64 66.99 -1.56
N LEU A 3 -26.35 66.05 -0.65
CA LEU A 3 -26.57 64.59 -0.66
C LEU A 3 -25.30 63.76 -0.98
N LEU A 4 -24.89 62.73 -0.24
CA LEU A 4 -25.42 62.03 0.93
C LEU A 4 -24.26 61.17 1.49
N CYS A 5 -23.86 61.40 2.73
CA CYS A 5 -22.98 60.54 3.51
C CYS A 5 -23.83 59.39 4.08
N LYS A 6 -23.46 58.13 3.82
CA LYS A 6 -24.12 56.96 4.45
C LYS A 6 -23.10 56.16 5.26
N SER A 7 -23.34 56.18 6.56
CA SER A 7 -22.65 55.46 7.62
C SER A 7 -22.77 53.93 7.46
N ILE A 8 -21.69 53.23 7.79
CA ILE A 8 -21.63 51.77 7.92
C ILE A 8 -21.99 51.43 9.37
N GLU A 9 -23.16 50.82 9.59
CA GLU A 9 -23.50 50.14 10.84
C GLU A 9 -22.90 48.73 10.82
N ILE A 10 -22.06 48.45 11.81
CA ILE A 10 -21.49 47.14 12.08
C ILE A 10 -22.53 46.35 12.88
N LEU A 11 -23.22 45.42 12.22
CA LEU A 11 -24.09 44.44 12.88
C LEU A 11 -23.21 43.36 13.52
N SER A 12 -23.00 43.49 14.84
CA SER A 12 -22.45 42.43 15.69
C SER A 12 -23.48 41.31 15.83
N LEU A 13 -23.24 40.19 15.15
CA LEU A 13 -24.02 38.95 15.32
C LEU A 13 -23.57 38.24 16.60
N THR A 14 -24.36 38.37 17.67
CA THR A 14 -24.24 37.58 18.90
C THR A 14 -24.70 36.15 18.63
N LEU A 15 -23.77 35.20 18.62
CA LEU A 15 -24.07 33.76 18.58
C LEU A 15 -24.60 33.29 19.95
N PRO A 16 -25.69 32.49 20.01
CA PRO A 16 -26.13 31.88 21.25
C PRO A 16 -25.14 30.80 21.73
N PRO A 17 -25.04 30.58 23.06
CA PRO A 17 -24.13 29.58 23.60
C PRO A 17 -24.53 28.15 23.20
N PRO A 18 -23.56 27.23 23.07
CA PRO A 18 -23.83 25.84 22.71
C PRO A 18 -24.60 25.12 23.84
N PRO A 19 -25.45 24.14 23.49
CA PRO A 19 -26.16 23.33 24.48
C PRO A 19 -25.19 22.45 25.29
N PRO A 20 -25.50 22.16 26.56
CA PRO A 20 -24.68 21.29 27.40
C PRO A 20 -24.68 19.83 26.87
N PRO A 21 -23.59 19.08 27.11
CA PRO A 21 -23.48 17.70 26.65
C PRO A 21 -24.51 16.79 27.36
N PRO A 22 -25.02 15.74 26.68
CA PRO A 22 -25.95 14.81 27.29
C PRO A 22 -25.25 14.01 28.40
N PHE A 23 -25.95 13.89 29.54
CA PHE A 23 -25.56 13.11 30.70
C PHE A 23 -25.21 11.67 30.29
N LEU A 24 -23.98 11.25 30.61
CA LEU A 24 -23.58 9.85 30.60
C LEU A 24 -24.38 9.11 31.66
N HIS A 25 -25.34 8.29 31.23
CA HIS A 25 -25.91 7.27 32.08
C HIS A 25 -24.81 6.28 32.46
N GLN A 26 -24.43 6.31 33.73
CA GLN A 26 -23.57 5.34 34.37
C GLN A 26 -24.26 3.97 34.33
N ILE A 27 -23.66 3.02 33.62
CA ILE A 27 -24.04 1.61 33.67
C ILE A 27 -23.51 1.06 35.00
N PRO A 28 -24.33 0.40 35.85
CA PRO A 28 -23.86 -0.17 37.10
C PRO A 28 -22.94 -1.38 36.83
N PRO A 29 -21.89 -1.60 37.64
CA PRO A 29 -21.01 -2.75 37.50
C PRO A 29 -21.74 -4.02 37.98
N SER A 30 -21.85 -5.01 37.10
CA SER A 30 -22.27 -6.37 37.47
C SER A 30 -21.14 -7.09 38.20
N PRO A 31 -21.41 -7.78 39.32
CA PRO A 31 -20.37 -8.53 40.05
C PRO A 31 -20.18 -9.90 39.40
N PHE A 32 -19.11 -10.06 38.62
CA PHE A 32 -18.64 -11.40 38.23
C PHE A 32 -17.82 -12.00 39.38
N LYS A 33 -18.42 -13.02 39.99
CA LYS A 33 -17.84 -13.84 41.07
C LYS A 33 -16.74 -14.72 40.49
N PHE A 34 -15.54 -14.60 41.04
CA PHE A 34 -14.47 -15.58 40.90
C PHE A 34 -14.85 -16.84 41.69
N THR A 35 -15.01 -17.96 41.01
CA THR A 35 -15.01 -19.29 41.63
C THR A 35 -13.62 -19.88 41.51
N THR A 36 -12.81 -19.71 42.55
CA THR A 36 -11.65 -20.53 42.86
C THR A 36 -12.10 -21.96 43.13
N THR A 37 -11.66 -22.91 42.32
CA THR A 37 -11.67 -24.33 42.67
C THR A 37 -10.24 -24.74 42.99
N THR A 38 -10.00 -24.86 44.30
CA THR A 38 -8.83 -25.48 44.91
C THR A 38 -8.90 -26.98 44.64
N THR A 39 -7.88 -27.55 44.01
CA THR A 39 -7.63 -29.00 44.12
C THR A 39 -6.16 -29.21 44.39
N THR A 40 -5.89 -29.37 45.67
CA THR A 40 -4.68 -29.94 46.26
C THR A 40 -4.40 -31.32 45.69
N GLY A 41 -3.20 -31.51 45.13
CA GLY A 41 -2.69 -32.79 44.65
C GLY A 41 -1.17 -32.82 44.71
N SER A 42 -0.64 -32.82 45.94
CA SER A 42 0.78 -33.04 46.24
C SER A 42 1.24 -34.40 45.73
N ARG A 43 2.24 -34.41 44.82
CA ARG A 43 3.21 -35.51 44.71
C ARG A 43 4.59 -34.93 44.45
N GLN A 44 5.36 -34.85 45.53
CA GLN A 44 6.80 -34.68 45.50
C GLN A 44 7.45 -35.88 44.80
N CYS A 45 8.29 -35.61 43.82
CA CYS A 45 9.36 -36.52 43.40
C CYS A 45 10.66 -35.74 43.38
N ARG A 46 11.44 -35.93 44.45
CA ARG A 46 12.86 -35.58 44.50
C ARG A 46 13.60 -36.43 43.47
N ARG A 47 14.27 -35.79 42.51
CA ARG A 47 15.44 -36.38 41.83
C ARG A 47 16.54 -35.32 41.79
N SER A 48 17.53 -35.58 42.63
CA SER A 48 18.86 -34.99 42.60
C SER A 48 19.63 -35.50 41.38
N ILE A 49 20.08 -34.61 40.52
CA ILE A 49 21.13 -34.89 39.53
C ILE A 49 22.14 -33.73 39.60
N THR A 50 23.39 -34.16 39.73
CA THR A 50 24.65 -33.43 39.94
C THR A 50 25.03 -32.51 38.77
N PRO A 51 25.91 -31.51 39.00
CA PRO A 51 26.36 -30.57 37.99
C PRO A 51 27.37 -31.23 37.05
N SER A 52 27.12 -31.18 35.74
CA SER A 52 28.07 -31.63 34.72
C SER A 52 28.98 -30.47 34.31
N LEU A 53 30.28 -30.80 34.29
CA LEU A 53 31.43 -29.96 33.99
C LEU A 53 31.32 -29.21 32.67
N ALA A 54 31.80 -27.96 32.70
CA ALA A 54 32.15 -27.16 31.55
C ALA A 54 33.14 -27.92 30.65
N SER A 55 32.85 -27.94 29.36
CA SER A 55 33.82 -28.28 28.33
C SER A 55 34.02 -27.04 27.49
N ASP A 56 35.19 -26.42 27.70
CA ASP A 56 35.74 -25.37 26.86
C ASP A 56 35.96 -25.95 25.45
N HIS A 57 35.15 -25.51 24.50
CA HIS A 57 35.48 -25.60 23.08
C HIS A 57 35.91 -24.23 22.58
N PRO A 58 37.05 -24.14 21.88
CA PRO A 58 37.56 -22.87 21.36
C PRO A 58 36.58 -22.29 20.34
N SER A 59 36.44 -20.98 20.44
CA SER A 59 35.72 -20.06 19.58
C SER A 59 35.81 -20.46 18.11
N ALA A 60 34.65 -20.80 17.52
CA ALA A 60 34.51 -20.87 16.07
C ALA A 60 34.82 -19.49 15.47
N PRO A 61 35.62 -19.41 14.40
CA PRO A 61 35.88 -18.15 13.73
C PRO A 61 34.62 -17.67 13.02
N ALA A 62 34.57 -16.35 12.80
CA ALA A 62 33.49 -15.59 12.18
C ALA A 62 32.69 -16.37 11.13
N SER A 63 31.36 -16.29 11.26
CA SER A 63 30.35 -16.75 10.29
C SER A 63 30.66 -16.22 8.89
N MET A 64 31.48 -16.94 8.12
CA MET A 64 31.55 -16.78 6.68
C MET A 64 30.20 -17.27 6.14
N SER A 65 29.35 -16.35 5.69
CA SER A 65 28.11 -16.71 5.03
C SER A 65 28.45 -17.61 3.84
N GLU A 66 28.06 -18.87 3.89
CA GLU A 66 28.26 -19.83 2.82
C GLU A 66 27.49 -19.34 1.58
N ILE A 67 28.22 -18.85 0.57
CA ILE A 67 27.61 -18.33 -0.66
C ILE A 67 27.16 -19.53 -1.50
N ASP A 68 25.84 -19.75 -1.58
CA ASP A 68 25.22 -20.78 -2.43
C ASP A 68 25.48 -20.45 -3.92
N MET A 69 26.32 -21.23 -4.59
CA MET A 69 26.75 -21.05 -5.97
C MET A 69 25.89 -21.89 -6.93
N VAL A 70 25.31 -21.28 -7.96
CA VAL A 70 24.46 -21.96 -8.95
C VAL A 70 25.12 -21.89 -10.34
N PRO A 71 25.22 -23.00 -11.08
CA PRO A 71 25.75 -23.00 -12.45
C PRO A 71 24.77 -22.31 -13.40
N THR A 72 25.25 -21.31 -14.14
CA THR A 72 24.52 -20.70 -15.25
C THR A 72 24.50 -21.62 -16.47
N SER A 73 23.63 -21.33 -17.43
CA SER A 73 23.53 -22.07 -18.70
C SER A 73 24.82 -22.08 -19.54
N GLN A 74 25.78 -21.20 -19.21
CA GLN A 74 27.10 -21.14 -19.82
C GLN A 74 28.19 -21.84 -18.99
N GLY A 75 27.82 -22.56 -17.93
CA GLY A 75 28.77 -23.28 -17.06
C GLY A 75 29.51 -22.40 -16.04
N ILE A 76 29.16 -21.11 -15.94
CA ILE A 76 29.75 -20.18 -14.96
C ILE A 76 28.95 -20.28 -13.66
N TYR A 77 29.61 -20.56 -12.54
CA TYR A 77 28.94 -20.54 -11.25
C TYR A 77 28.76 -19.09 -10.79
N THR A 78 27.52 -18.70 -10.51
CA THR A 78 27.18 -17.39 -9.95
C THR A 78 26.50 -17.56 -8.60
N ALA A 79 26.69 -16.63 -7.68
CA ALA A 79 25.95 -16.61 -6.43
C ALA A 79 24.43 -16.62 -6.72
N LYS A 80 23.69 -17.44 -6.00
CA LYS A 80 22.24 -17.52 -6.11
C LYS A 80 21.63 -16.14 -5.83
N PRO A 81 20.74 -15.63 -6.69
CA PRO A 81 20.07 -14.36 -6.43
C PRO A 81 19.25 -14.50 -5.14
N LYS A 82 19.52 -13.61 -4.18
CA LYS A 82 18.73 -13.51 -2.96
C LYS A 82 17.30 -13.18 -3.31
N LYS A 83 16.33 -13.79 -2.65
CA LYS A 83 14.91 -13.56 -2.87
C LYS A 83 14.36 -12.56 -1.87
N VAL A 84 13.62 -11.58 -2.38
CA VAL A 84 13.06 -10.49 -1.59
C VAL A 84 11.55 -10.49 -1.69
N VAL A 85 10.87 -10.37 -0.55
CA VAL A 85 9.43 -10.12 -0.50
C VAL A 85 9.14 -8.75 0.09
N ILE A 86 8.17 -8.06 -0.49
CA ILE A 86 7.70 -6.76 0.01
C ILE A 86 6.27 -6.93 0.52
N LEU A 87 6.06 -6.59 1.78
CA LEU A 87 4.80 -6.69 2.49
C LEU A 87 4.35 -5.30 2.92
N TRP A 88 3.24 -4.83 2.36
CA TRP A 88 2.77 -3.47 2.53
C TRP A 88 1.44 -3.43 3.28
N ASP A 89 1.48 -2.86 4.49
CA ASP A 89 0.30 -2.46 5.24
C ASP A 89 -0.24 -1.13 4.69
N LEU A 90 -1.20 -1.23 3.78
CA LEU A 90 -1.67 -0.10 3.00
C LEU A 90 -2.64 0.79 3.80
N ASP A 91 -3.24 0.27 4.87
CA ASP A 91 -4.11 1.05 5.76
C ASP A 91 -3.28 1.96 6.67
N ASN A 92 -2.15 1.47 7.18
CA ASN A 92 -1.22 2.25 8.00
C ASN A 92 -0.34 3.20 7.16
N LYS A 93 0.09 2.74 5.97
CA LYS A 93 1.01 3.47 5.08
C LYS A 93 0.44 3.65 3.67
N PRO A 94 -0.68 4.38 3.49
CA PRO A 94 -1.14 4.72 2.15
C PRO A 94 -0.15 5.67 1.46
N PRO A 95 0.02 5.59 0.14
CA PRO A 95 0.88 6.52 -0.60
C PRO A 95 0.34 7.95 -0.51
N ARG A 96 1.20 8.90 -0.15
CA ARG A 96 0.88 10.33 -0.13
C ARG A 96 0.90 10.97 -1.51
N GLY A 97 1.56 10.32 -2.47
CA GLY A 97 1.62 10.71 -3.87
C GLY A 97 0.98 9.70 -4.83
N PRO A 98 1.36 9.71 -6.12
CA PRO A 98 0.90 8.74 -7.11
C PRO A 98 1.24 7.29 -6.69
N PRO A 99 0.26 6.39 -6.51
CA PRO A 99 0.50 5.05 -5.97
C PRO A 99 1.48 4.19 -6.79
N TYR A 100 1.46 4.34 -8.11
CA TYR A 100 2.38 3.62 -8.99
C TYR A 100 3.83 4.01 -8.75
N ALA A 101 4.11 5.31 -8.58
CA ALA A 101 5.47 5.80 -8.35
C ALA A 101 6.01 5.28 -7.00
N ALA A 102 5.19 5.36 -5.95
CA ALA A 102 5.54 4.83 -4.62
C ALA A 102 5.82 3.31 -4.66
N ALA A 103 4.99 2.54 -5.37
CA ALA A 103 5.20 1.10 -5.52
C ALA A 103 6.48 0.76 -6.32
N MET A 104 6.80 1.53 -7.36
CA MET A 104 8.03 1.35 -8.12
C MET A 104 9.26 1.70 -7.29
N ALA A 105 9.20 2.76 -6.49
CA ALA A 105 10.28 3.13 -5.57
C ALA A 105 10.52 2.04 -4.51
N LEU A 106 9.46 1.45 -3.95
CA LEU A 106 9.58 0.28 -3.06
C LEU A 106 10.25 -0.90 -3.74
N LYS A 107 9.92 -1.17 -5.01
CA LYS A 107 10.58 -2.23 -5.78
C LYS A 107 12.06 -1.94 -6.00
N THR A 108 12.43 -0.69 -6.27
CA THR A 108 13.84 -0.28 -6.37
C THR A 108 14.60 -0.60 -5.09
N ILE A 109 14.02 -0.28 -3.92
CA ILE A 109 14.61 -0.62 -2.63
C ILE A 109 14.71 -2.14 -2.45
N GLY A 110 13.64 -2.88 -2.73
CA GLY A 110 13.67 -4.34 -2.64
C GLY A 110 14.74 -4.96 -3.55
N ASN A 111 14.90 -4.45 -4.77
CA ASN A 111 15.87 -4.92 -5.75
C ASN A 111 17.32 -4.74 -5.30
N HIS A 112 17.61 -3.80 -4.39
CA HIS A 112 18.93 -3.63 -3.79
C HIS A 112 19.34 -4.84 -2.94
N PHE A 113 18.39 -5.52 -2.30
CA PHE A 113 18.67 -6.67 -1.44
C PHE A 113 18.63 -8.02 -2.18
N GLY A 114 18.11 -8.04 -3.41
CA GLY A 114 17.98 -9.24 -4.24
C GLY A 114 16.80 -9.15 -5.22
N GLU A 115 16.45 -10.26 -5.86
CA GLU A 115 15.31 -10.35 -6.76
C GLU A 115 13.98 -10.25 -5.99
N VAL A 116 13.17 -9.23 -6.30
CA VAL A 116 11.82 -9.09 -5.73
C VAL A 116 10.87 -10.13 -6.33
N VAL A 117 10.61 -11.21 -5.59
CA VAL A 117 9.79 -12.34 -6.03
C VAL A 117 8.29 -12.15 -5.75
N ASP A 118 7.94 -11.36 -4.74
CA ASP A 118 6.55 -11.04 -4.40
C ASP A 118 6.44 -9.64 -3.81
N VAL A 119 5.38 -8.91 -4.19
CA VAL A 119 5.00 -7.63 -3.61
C VAL A 119 3.51 -7.71 -3.31
N SER A 120 3.18 -7.81 -2.02
CA SER A 120 1.80 -7.97 -1.57
C SER A 120 1.39 -6.77 -0.71
N ALA A 121 0.25 -6.17 -1.01
CA ALA A 121 -0.33 -5.06 -0.24
C ALA A 121 -1.69 -5.46 0.34
N TYR A 122 -1.90 -5.14 1.61
CA TYR A 122 -3.08 -5.52 2.37
C TYR A 122 -3.78 -4.27 2.88
N ALA A 123 -5.10 -4.21 2.70
CA ALA A 123 -5.91 -3.08 3.14
C ALA A 123 -7.37 -3.49 3.37
N ASN A 124 -8.02 -2.82 4.32
CA ASN A 124 -9.47 -2.83 4.47
C ASN A 124 -10.13 -2.09 3.31
N ARG A 125 -11.46 -2.25 3.18
CA ARG A 125 -12.22 -1.57 2.12
C ARG A 125 -12.11 -0.05 2.21
N HIS A 126 -11.98 0.48 3.43
CA HIS A 126 -11.91 1.92 3.70
C HIS A 126 -10.71 2.61 3.03
N ALA A 127 -9.53 1.98 2.98
CA ALA A 127 -8.37 2.57 2.29
C ALA A 127 -8.58 2.77 0.79
N PHE A 128 -9.45 1.96 0.16
CA PHE A 128 -9.77 2.11 -1.25
C PHE A 128 -10.87 3.13 -1.54
N ILE A 129 -11.66 3.52 -0.53
CA ILE A 129 -12.75 4.49 -0.68
C ILE A 129 -12.27 5.89 -0.32
N HIS A 130 -11.44 6.02 0.71
CA HIS A 130 -10.95 7.30 1.19
C HIS A 130 -10.16 8.03 0.09
N LEU A 131 -10.41 9.34 -0.03
CA LEU A 131 -9.75 10.21 -1.00
C LEU A 131 -8.71 11.06 -0.27
N PRO A 132 -7.40 10.85 -0.53
CA PRO A 132 -6.37 11.72 0.00
C PRO A 132 -6.59 13.19 -0.38
N HIS A 133 -6.11 14.11 0.48
CA HIS A 133 -6.30 15.55 0.28
C HIS A 133 -5.76 16.03 -1.08
N TRP A 134 -4.60 15.50 -1.51
CA TRP A 134 -4.02 15.84 -2.81
C TRP A 134 -4.93 15.47 -3.98
N VAL A 135 -5.64 14.33 -3.90
CA VAL A 135 -6.61 13.90 -4.93
C VAL A 135 -7.80 14.86 -4.98
N LEU A 136 -8.31 15.25 -3.80
CA LEU A 136 -9.41 16.21 -3.70
C LEU A 136 -9.04 17.56 -4.30
N LYS A 137 -7.84 18.07 -3.96
CA LYS A 137 -7.29 19.32 -4.51
C LYS A 137 -7.10 19.22 -6.03
N GLN A 138 -6.47 18.16 -6.52
CA GLN A 138 -6.28 17.92 -7.95
C GLN A 138 -7.61 17.89 -8.70
N ARG A 139 -8.63 17.19 -8.19
CA ARG A 139 -9.97 17.15 -8.80
C ARG A 139 -10.65 18.52 -8.80
N ARG A 140 -10.47 19.32 -7.74
CA ARG A 140 -10.99 20.69 -7.67
C ARG A 140 -10.32 21.59 -8.69
N ASP A 141 -9.00 21.53 -8.80
CA ASP A 141 -8.21 22.31 -9.74
C ASP A 141 -8.54 21.93 -11.20
N GLN A 142 -8.65 20.63 -11.50
CA GLN A 142 -9.07 20.16 -12.82
C GLN A 142 -10.45 20.68 -13.21
N ARG A 143 -11.44 20.64 -12.29
CA ARG A 143 -12.78 21.18 -12.57
C ARG A 143 -12.76 22.69 -12.78
N ARG A 144 -11.94 23.41 -12.02
CA ARG A 144 -11.76 24.86 -12.18
C ARG A 144 -11.18 25.18 -13.56
N ASN A 145 -10.13 24.48 -13.98
CA ASN A 145 -9.51 24.65 -15.29
C ASN A 145 -10.49 24.29 -16.42
N ASP A 146 -11.20 23.17 -16.31
CA ASP A 146 -12.24 22.75 -17.26
C ASP A 146 -13.30 23.86 -17.46
N ILE A 147 -13.71 24.57 -16.40
CA ILE A 147 -14.68 25.68 -16.47
C ILE A 147 -14.07 26.91 -17.14
N LEU A 148 -12.83 27.25 -16.81
CA LEU A 148 -12.14 28.41 -17.37
C LEU A 148 -11.85 28.22 -18.87
N GLU A 149 -11.47 27.02 -19.29
CA GLU A 149 -11.33 26.64 -20.70
C GLU A 149 -12.66 26.76 -21.45
N ARG A 150 -13.75 26.24 -20.87
CA ARG A 150 -15.08 26.35 -21.48
C ARG A 150 -15.52 27.81 -21.66
N LYS A 151 -15.14 28.69 -20.73
CA LYS A 151 -15.44 30.12 -20.79
C LYS A 151 -14.47 30.89 -21.72
N GLY A 152 -13.44 30.23 -22.26
CA GLY A 152 -12.42 30.86 -23.10
C GLY A 152 -11.46 31.77 -22.33
N VAL A 153 -11.47 31.72 -20.99
CA VAL A 153 -10.58 32.53 -20.14
C VAL A 153 -9.15 31.98 -20.15
N ILE A 154 -9.02 30.67 -20.27
CA ILE A 154 -7.75 29.97 -20.41
C ILE A 154 -7.78 29.20 -21.73
N THR A 155 -6.73 29.35 -22.52
CA THR A 155 -6.55 28.54 -23.74
C THR A 155 -5.43 27.53 -23.48
N PRO A 156 -5.64 26.23 -23.78
CA PRO A 156 -4.59 25.25 -23.63
C PRO A 156 -3.46 25.54 -24.64
N ALA A 157 -2.21 25.42 -24.20
CA ALA A 157 -1.04 25.64 -25.06
C ALA A 157 -0.99 24.65 -26.24
N GLU A 158 -1.44 23.42 -26.00
CA GLU A 158 -1.52 22.36 -27.00
C GLU A 158 -2.97 21.88 -27.14
N THR A 159 -3.35 21.52 -28.36
CA THR A 159 -4.67 20.95 -28.61
C THR A 159 -4.78 19.56 -27.99
N TYR A 160 -5.89 19.26 -27.33
CA TYR A 160 -6.14 17.93 -26.76
C TYR A 160 -6.30 16.89 -27.86
N ILE A 161 -5.52 15.80 -27.83
CA ILE A 161 -5.61 14.70 -28.80
C ILE A 161 -6.05 13.42 -28.09
N CYS A 162 -7.06 12.74 -28.64
CA CYS A 162 -7.46 11.44 -28.14
C CYS A 162 -6.39 10.39 -28.44
N SER A 163 -5.77 9.80 -27.43
CA SER A 163 -4.75 8.76 -27.59
C SER A 163 -5.28 7.42 -28.15
N VAL A 164 -6.60 7.23 -28.19
CA VAL A 164 -7.23 6.02 -28.76
C VAL A 164 -7.43 6.14 -30.27
N CYS A 165 -7.97 7.27 -30.75
CA CYS A 165 -8.34 7.44 -32.17
C CYS A 165 -7.68 8.65 -32.87
N GLY A 166 -6.84 9.43 -32.19
CA GLY A 166 -6.16 10.60 -32.75
C GLY A 166 -7.03 11.85 -32.94
N ARG A 167 -8.31 11.82 -32.53
CA ARG A 167 -9.21 12.97 -32.69
C ARG A 167 -8.73 14.18 -31.88
N LYS A 168 -8.57 15.32 -32.56
CA LYS A 168 -8.28 16.61 -31.95
C LYS A 168 -9.55 17.20 -31.31
N CYS A 169 -9.43 17.67 -30.07
CA CYS A 169 -10.47 18.23 -29.23
C CYS A 169 -10.05 19.63 -28.76
N LYS A 170 -10.98 20.59 -28.78
CA LYS A 170 -10.67 21.98 -28.46
C LYS A 170 -10.46 22.21 -26.96
N THR A 171 -11.30 21.60 -26.13
CA THR A 171 -11.23 21.71 -24.66
C THR A 171 -11.01 20.34 -24.02
N ASN A 172 -10.53 20.32 -22.78
CA ASN A 172 -10.38 19.07 -22.03
C ASN A 172 -11.72 18.36 -21.83
N LEU A 173 -12.79 19.14 -21.64
CA LEU A 173 -14.16 18.63 -21.51
C LEU A 173 -14.65 17.95 -22.78
N ASP A 174 -14.28 18.45 -23.96
CA ASP A 174 -14.64 17.81 -25.23
C ASP A 174 -13.91 16.47 -25.39
N LEU A 175 -12.64 16.40 -25.01
CA LEU A 175 -11.89 15.15 -24.99
C LEU A 175 -12.52 14.13 -24.03
N LYS A 176 -12.84 14.54 -22.79
CA LYS A 176 -13.53 13.69 -21.81
C LYS A 176 -14.88 13.19 -22.35
N LYS A 177 -15.69 14.08 -22.94
CA LYS A 177 -16.99 13.70 -23.55
C LYS A 177 -16.81 12.72 -24.70
N HIS A 178 -15.90 13.00 -25.61
CA HIS A 178 -15.59 12.13 -26.74
C HIS A 178 -15.17 10.74 -26.28
N PHE A 179 -14.27 10.65 -25.29
CA PHE A 179 -13.81 9.39 -24.73
C PHE A 179 -14.96 8.57 -24.13
N LYS A 180 -15.81 9.22 -23.32
CA LYS A 180 -16.97 8.55 -22.69
C LYS A 180 -18.02 8.11 -23.71
N GLN A 181 -18.30 8.93 -24.71
CA GLN A 181 -19.37 8.64 -25.69
C GLN A 181 -18.97 7.57 -26.70
N LEU A 182 -17.72 7.57 -27.16
CA LEU A 182 -17.23 6.65 -28.17
C LEU A 182 -16.56 5.44 -27.52
N HIS A 183 -15.41 5.65 -26.87
CA HIS A 183 -14.52 4.57 -26.47
C HIS A 183 -15.03 3.80 -25.25
N GLU A 184 -15.56 4.48 -24.23
CA GLU A 184 -16.14 3.80 -23.05
C GLU A 184 -17.35 2.96 -23.46
N ARG A 185 -18.25 3.51 -24.30
CA ARG A 185 -19.42 2.80 -24.84
C ARG A 185 -19.03 1.61 -25.73
N GLU A 186 -18.06 1.77 -26.63
CA GLU A 186 -17.56 0.67 -27.46
C GLU A 186 -16.97 -0.46 -26.62
N ARG A 187 -16.19 -0.10 -25.60
CA ARG A 187 -15.62 -1.08 -24.69
C ARG A 187 -16.69 -1.80 -23.88
N GLU A 188 -17.69 -1.07 -23.37
CA GLU A 188 -18.80 -1.67 -22.65
C GLU A 188 -19.57 -2.67 -23.53
N LYS A 189 -19.82 -2.35 -24.80
CA LYS A 189 -20.41 -3.28 -25.78
C LYS A 189 -19.57 -4.55 -25.94
N LYS A 190 -18.24 -4.42 -26.08
CA LYS A 190 -17.32 -5.56 -26.16
C LYS A 190 -17.36 -6.40 -24.88
N MET A 191 -17.34 -5.76 -23.71
CA MET A 191 -17.39 -6.44 -22.41
C MET A 191 -18.71 -7.19 -22.19
N ASN A 192 -19.84 -6.58 -22.55
CA ASN A 192 -21.16 -7.22 -22.44
C ASN A 192 -21.27 -8.42 -23.38
N ARG A 193 -20.78 -8.30 -24.63
CA ARG A 193 -20.70 -9.43 -25.55
C ARG A 193 -19.80 -10.54 -25.01
N MET A 194 -18.65 -10.21 -24.43
CA MET A 194 -17.74 -11.19 -23.82
C MET A 194 -18.42 -11.95 -22.64
N LYS A 195 -19.22 -11.26 -21.82
CA LYS A 195 -19.96 -11.90 -20.71
C LYS A 195 -21.00 -12.92 -21.18
N GLN A 196 -21.59 -12.70 -22.36
CA GLN A 196 -22.59 -13.61 -22.95
C GLN A 196 -21.96 -14.85 -23.58
N LEU A 197 -20.73 -14.74 -24.12
CA LEU A 197 -20.02 -15.85 -24.72
C LEU A 197 -19.47 -16.80 -23.64
N LYS A 198 -19.40 -18.10 -23.94
CA LYS A 198 -18.80 -19.13 -23.06
C LYS A 198 -17.75 -19.96 -23.82
N GLY A 199 -16.90 -20.66 -23.07
CA GLY A 199 -15.89 -21.60 -23.59
C GLY A 199 -14.92 -20.99 -24.60
N LYS A 200 -14.53 -21.77 -25.63
CA LYS A 200 -13.56 -21.36 -26.66
C LYS A 200 -13.96 -20.08 -27.41
N LYS A 201 -15.26 -19.85 -27.63
CA LYS A 201 -15.76 -18.60 -28.27
C LYS A 201 -15.46 -17.37 -27.43
N ARG A 202 -15.61 -17.47 -26.09
CA ARG A 202 -15.25 -16.38 -25.17
C ARG A 202 -13.76 -16.11 -25.18
N GLN A 203 -12.93 -17.15 -25.18
CA GLN A 203 -11.47 -17.02 -25.20
C GLN A 203 -10.99 -16.29 -26.45
N ARG A 204 -11.42 -16.75 -27.64
CA ARG A 204 -11.09 -16.09 -28.92
C ARG A 204 -11.55 -14.63 -28.97
N PHE A 205 -12.74 -14.34 -28.43
CA PHE A 205 -13.26 -12.98 -28.36
C PHE A 205 -12.42 -12.09 -27.43
N LYS A 206 -12.03 -12.61 -26.26
CA LYS A 206 -11.18 -11.91 -25.30
C LYS A 206 -9.83 -11.57 -25.92
N GLU A 207 -9.16 -12.55 -26.52
CA GLU A 207 -7.86 -12.37 -27.18
C GLU A 207 -7.92 -11.31 -28.28
N LYS A 208 -8.97 -11.34 -29.12
CA LYS A 208 -9.11 -10.42 -30.25
C LYS A 208 -9.46 -8.98 -29.85
N PHE A 209 -10.29 -8.79 -28.82
CA PHE A 209 -10.91 -7.47 -28.57
C PHE A 209 -10.66 -6.87 -27.19
N VAL A 210 -10.23 -7.66 -26.20
CA VAL A 210 -10.09 -7.22 -24.80
C VAL A 210 -8.64 -7.28 -24.33
N SER A 211 -7.89 -8.30 -24.74
CA SER A 211 -6.50 -8.48 -24.28
C SER A 211 -5.56 -7.39 -24.78
N ASN A 212 -5.81 -6.79 -25.95
CA ASN A 212 -4.94 -5.77 -26.54
C ASN A 212 -5.48 -4.33 -26.38
N ASP A 213 -6.19 -4.06 -25.28
CA ASP A 213 -6.88 -2.79 -25.02
C ASP A 213 -5.99 -1.74 -24.33
N HIS A 214 -4.67 -1.79 -24.57
CA HIS A 214 -3.69 -0.95 -23.86
C HIS A 214 -3.92 0.55 -24.08
N LYS A 215 -4.19 0.98 -25.32
CA LYS A 215 -4.46 2.40 -25.64
C LYS A 215 -5.66 2.95 -24.86
N TYR A 216 -6.74 2.17 -24.76
CA TYR A 216 -7.89 2.54 -23.95
C TYR A 216 -7.52 2.62 -22.47
N MET A 217 -6.82 1.60 -21.95
CA MET A 217 -6.49 1.53 -20.53
C MET A 217 -5.57 2.67 -20.09
N GLU A 218 -4.65 3.11 -20.94
CA GLU A 218 -3.83 4.31 -20.72
C GLU A 218 -4.71 5.58 -20.73
N ALA A 219 -5.53 5.77 -21.76
CA ALA A 219 -6.40 6.94 -21.90
C ALA A 219 -7.44 7.05 -20.76
N ALA A 220 -8.01 5.92 -20.33
CA ALA A 220 -9.03 5.89 -19.29
C ALA A 220 -8.49 6.36 -17.93
N ARG A 221 -7.20 6.13 -17.64
CA ARG A 221 -6.60 6.53 -16.34
C ARG A 221 -6.60 8.04 -16.14
N THR A 222 -6.37 8.79 -17.21
CA THR A 222 -6.31 10.26 -17.17
C THR A 222 -7.69 10.88 -17.39
N LEU A 223 -8.52 10.31 -18.26
CA LEU A 223 -9.79 10.89 -18.69
C LEU A 223 -11.00 10.42 -17.87
N VAL A 224 -10.95 9.21 -17.29
CA VAL A 224 -12.03 8.64 -16.51
C VAL A 224 -11.67 8.69 -15.03
N THR A 225 -12.32 9.60 -14.31
CA THR A 225 -12.26 9.58 -12.85
C THR A 225 -12.96 8.31 -12.34
N PRO A 226 -12.31 7.50 -11.50
CA PRO A 226 -12.92 6.30 -10.95
C PRO A 226 -14.17 6.65 -10.14
N LYS A 227 -15.20 5.80 -10.25
CA LYS A 227 -16.48 5.99 -9.53
C LYS A 227 -16.30 5.87 -8.01
N VAL A 228 -15.35 5.05 -7.57
CA VAL A 228 -15.02 4.81 -6.15
C VAL A 228 -13.54 5.04 -5.93
N GLY A 229 -13.20 5.79 -4.87
CA GLY A 229 -11.82 6.09 -4.51
C GLY A 229 -11.07 6.87 -5.59
N TYR A 230 -9.76 6.62 -5.66
CA TYR A 230 -8.84 7.31 -6.57
C TYR A 230 -8.02 6.37 -7.45
N GLY A 231 -8.44 5.11 -7.58
CA GLY A 231 -7.78 4.13 -8.44
C GLY A 231 -6.58 3.43 -7.79
N LEU A 232 -6.40 3.56 -6.47
CA LEU A 232 -5.30 2.98 -5.69
C LEU A 232 -4.97 1.53 -6.06
N ALA A 233 -5.95 0.63 -5.94
CA ALA A 233 -5.73 -0.79 -6.23
C ALA A 233 -5.31 -1.06 -7.69
N ALA A 234 -5.84 -0.29 -8.64
CA ALA A 234 -5.52 -0.48 -10.06
C ALA A 234 -4.10 0.01 -10.38
N GLU A 235 -3.70 1.15 -9.82
CA GLU A 235 -2.35 1.69 -9.97
C GLU A 235 -1.30 0.78 -9.32
N LEU A 236 -1.56 0.25 -8.13
CA LEU A 236 -0.69 -0.72 -7.45
C LEU A 236 -0.59 -2.03 -8.26
N LYS A 237 -1.71 -2.57 -8.75
CA LYS A 237 -1.69 -3.77 -9.61
C LYS A 237 -0.90 -3.55 -10.89
N ARG A 238 -0.95 -2.35 -11.48
CA ARG A 238 -0.12 -1.99 -12.65
C ARG A 238 1.36 -2.01 -12.30
N ALA A 239 1.74 -1.56 -11.10
CA ALA A 239 3.11 -1.68 -10.60
C ALA A 239 3.51 -3.13 -10.30
N GLY A 240 2.63 -4.11 -10.49
CA GLY A 240 2.87 -5.52 -10.18
C GLY A 240 2.74 -5.85 -8.70
N VAL A 241 1.98 -5.05 -7.95
CA VAL A 241 1.63 -5.33 -6.54
C VAL A 241 0.37 -6.18 -6.48
N PHE A 242 0.42 -7.27 -5.73
CA PHE A 242 -0.74 -8.09 -5.43
C PHE A 242 -1.55 -7.46 -4.29
N VAL A 243 -2.60 -6.73 -4.66
CA VAL A 243 -3.48 -6.04 -3.70
C VAL A 243 -4.57 -6.98 -3.19
N LYS A 244 -4.55 -7.25 -1.89
CA LYS A 244 -5.54 -8.05 -1.15
C LYS A 244 -6.43 -7.13 -0.30
N THR A 245 -7.72 -7.14 -0.59
CA THR A 245 -8.72 -6.47 0.24
C THR A 245 -9.20 -7.44 1.31
N VAL A 246 -9.09 -7.05 2.58
CA VAL A 246 -9.55 -7.84 3.73
C VAL A 246 -10.94 -7.38 4.20
N GLU A 247 -11.56 -8.15 5.09
CA GLU A 247 -12.83 -7.77 5.72
C GLU A 247 -12.65 -6.53 6.59
N ASP A 248 -13.69 -5.69 6.69
CA ASP A 248 -13.70 -4.47 7.51
C ASP A 248 -13.85 -4.81 9.00
N LYS A 249 -12.87 -5.55 9.54
CA LYS A 249 -12.72 -5.86 10.96
C LYS A 249 -11.43 -5.23 11.47
N PRO A 250 -11.39 -4.74 12.72
CA PRO A 250 -10.14 -4.32 13.34
C PRO A 250 -9.08 -5.42 13.19
N GLN A 251 -7.86 -5.02 12.82
CA GLN A 251 -6.70 -5.89 12.68
C GLN A 251 -6.77 -6.95 11.57
N ALA A 252 -7.80 -6.97 10.72
CA ALA A 252 -7.91 -7.97 9.65
C ALA A 252 -6.73 -7.90 8.67
N ALA A 253 -6.27 -6.69 8.37
CA ALA A 253 -5.08 -6.46 7.55
C ALA A 253 -3.83 -7.02 8.25
N ASP A 254 -3.67 -6.73 9.53
CA ASP A 254 -2.52 -7.15 10.34
C ASP A 254 -2.45 -8.68 10.45
N TRP A 255 -3.57 -9.36 10.68
CA TRP A 255 -3.64 -10.82 10.69
C TRP A 255 -3.25 -11.43 9.34
N ALA A 256 -3.74 -10.84 8.25
CA ALA A 256 -3.40 -11.30 6.90
C ALA A 256 -1.92 -11.07 6.57
N LEU A 257 -1.34 -9.97 7.07
CA LEU A 257 0.07 -9.64 6.92
C LEU A 257 0.96 -10.55 7.77
N LYS A 258 0.64 -10.76 9.05
CA LYS A 258 1.33 -11.72 9.94
C LYS A 258 1.36 -13.12 9.35
N ARG A 259 0.23 -13.58 8.80
CA ARG A 259 0.15 -14.86 8.10
C ARG A 259 1.07 -14.90 6.88
N GLN A 260 1.14 -13.84 6.08
CA GLN A 260 2.04 -13.76 4.93
C GLN A 260 3.52 -13.71 5.35
N MET A 261 3.85 -13.01 6.43
CA MET A 261 5.19 -13.02 7.02
C MET A 261 5.59 -14.44 7.42
N GLN A 262 4.70 -15.16 8.12
CA GLN A 262 4.95 -16.55 8.50
C GLN A 262 5.14 -17.47 7.29
N HIS A 263 4.36 -17.28 6.21
CA HIS A 263 4.58 -18.00 4.97
C HIS A 263 5.91 -17.65 4.29
N SER A 264 6.43 -16.44 4.46
CA SER A 264 7.71 -16.04 3.87
C SER A 264 8.89 -16.71 4.59
N LEU A 265 8.78 -16.88 5.93
CA LEU A 265 9.78 -17.59 6.74
C LEU A 265 9.98 -19.05 6.30
N THR A 266 8.91 -19.72 5.82
CA THR A 266 8.99 -21.14 5.42
C THR A 266 9.32 -21.36 3.95
N ARG A 267 9.39 -20.30 3.12
CA ARG A 267 9.54 -20.40 1.66
C ARG A 267 10.96 -20.15 1.13
N GLY A 268 11.95 -20.06 2.02
CA GLY A 268 13.34 -19.79 1.63
C GLY A 268 13.50 -18.44 0.95
N VAL A 269 12.90 -17.41 1.57
CA VAL A 269 13.13 -16.01 1.23
C VAL A 269 14.37 -15.54 2.01
N ASP A 270 15.18 -14.66 1.44
CA ASP A 270 16.41 -14.15 2.06
C ASP A 270 16.19 -12.76 2.70
N TRP A 271 15.29 -11.94 2.14
CA TRP A 271 14.94 -10.63 2.66
C TRP A 271 13.45 -10.34 2.68
N MET A 272 13.01 -9.64 3.71
CA MET A 272 11.64 -9.12 3.84
C MET A 272 11.67 -7.60 4.06
N VAL A 273 10.94 -6.89 3.21
CA VAL A 273 10.68 -5.45 3.35
C VAL A 273 9.25 -5.28 3.88
N LEU A 274 9.10 -4.78 5.10
CA LEU A 274 7.82 -4.48 5.74
C LEU A 274 7.55 -2.98 5.69
N VAL A 275 6.45 -2.57 5.06
CA VAL A 275 5.99 -1.17 5.03
C VAL A 275 4.85 -1.01 6.04
N SER A 276 5.18 -0.62 7.28
CA SER A 276 4.24 -0.35 8.37
C SER A 276 4.95 0.37 9.53
N ASP A 277 4.22 1.16 10.31
CA ASP A 277 4.67 1.67 11.62
C ASP A 277 4.09 0.87 12.80
N ASP A 278 3.28 -0.17 12.56
CA ASP A 278 2.62 -0.90 13.64
C ASP A 278 3.59 -1.80 14.43
N SER A 279 3.73 -1.52 15.72
CA SER A 279 4.57 -2.27 16.65
C SER A 279 4.13 -3.73 16.83
N ASP A 280 2.89 -4.08 16.49
CA ASP A 280 2.37 -5.44 16.58
C ASP A 280 3.10 -6.45 15.67
N PHE A 281 3.92 -5.97 14.73
CA PHE A 281 4.80 -6.80 13.89
C PHE A 281 6.18 -7.07 14.51
N ALA A 282 6.53 -6.46 15.65
CA ALA A 282 7.84 -6.59 16.27
C ALA A 282 8.23 -8.05 16.60
N GLU A 283 7.27 -8.85 17.08
CA GLU A 283 7.53 -10.27 17.36
C GLU A 283 7.85 -11.05 16.07
N MET A 284 7.17 -10.73 14.97
CA MET A 284 7.42 -11.38 13.68
C MET A 284 8.80 -11.02 13.12
N LEU A 285 9.26 -9.77 13.30
CA LEU A 285 10.63 -9.36 12.92
C LEU A 285 11.70 -10.08 13.75
N LYS A 286 11.49 -10.26 15.06
CA LYS A 286 12.40 -11.06 15.90
C LYS A 286 12.50 -12.51 15.42
N ARG A 287 11.38 -13.13 15.05
CA ARG A 287 11.34 -14.49 14.50
C ARG A 287 12.03 -14.58 13.14
N ALA A 288 11.90 -13.55 12.30
CA ALA A 288 12.61 -13.44 11.04
C ALA A 288 14.13 -13.39 11.24
N ARG A 289 14.61 -12.51 12.11
CA ARG A 289 16.04 -12.43 12.46
C ARG A 289 16.58 -13.74 13.02
N ALA A 290 15.84 -14.38 13.93
CA ALA A 290 16.22 -15.69 14.47
C ALA A 290 16.26 -16.82 13.42
N SER A 291 15.63 -16.61 12.26
CA SER A 291 15.63 -17.54 11.13
C SER A 291 16.62 -17.12 10.03
N ASN A 292 17.56 -16.21 10.33
CA ASN A 292 18.52 -15.62 9.38
C ASN A 292 17.87 -14.95 8.15
N LEU A 293 16.64 -14.45 8.29
CA LEU A 293 15.98 -13.65 7.26
C LEU A 293 16.34 -12.17 7.48
N GLY A 294 16.90 -11.53 6.45
CA GLY A 294 17.17 -10.10 6.46
C GLY A 294 15.87 -9.29 6.47
N THR A 295 15.82 -8.23 7.27
CA THR A 295 14.60 -7.45 7.52
C THR A 295 14.83 -5.97 7.31
N VAL A 296 13.98 -5.35 6.49
CA VAL A 296 13.93 -3.91 6.27
C VAL A 296 12.56 -3.41 6.66
N VAL A 297 12.49 -2.39 7.51
CA VAL A 297 11.24 -1.71 7.87
C VAL A 297 11.18 -0.35 7.20
N VAL A 298 10.06 -0.05 6.57
CA VAL A 298 9.78 1.24 5.93
C VAL A 298 8.63 1.92 6.68
N GLY A 299 8.90 3.06 7.31
CA GLY A 299 7.97 3.71 8.24
C GLY A 299 8.22 5.22 8.40
N ASP A 300 7.33 5.95 9.07
CA ASP A 300 7.44 7.42 9.19
C ASP A 300 7.97 7.88 10.56
N TRP A 301 7.52 7.27 11.66
CA TRP A 301 7.67 7.89 12.99
C TRP A 301 8.41 7.05 14.02
N ASP A 302 8.23 5.72 14.03
CA ASP A 302 8.70 4.92 15.15
C ASP A 302 9.85 4.00 14.76
N ARG A 303 11.05 4.36 15.24
CA ARG A 303 12.19 3.44 15.20
C ARG A 303 11.96 2.24 16.12
N ALA A 304 10.90 2.14 16.94
CA ALA A 304 10.67 0.96 17.79
C ALA A 304 10.52 -0.31 16.95
N LEU A 305 9.75 -0.27 15.87
CA LEU A 305 9.67 -1.38 14.93
C LEU A 305 10.99 -1.52 14.15
N GLY A 306 11.57 -0.40 13.71
CA GLY A 306 12.86 -0.36 13.01
C GLY A 306 14.04 -0.93 13.81
N ARG A 307 14.04 -0.84 15.15
CA ARG A 307 15.07 -1.41 16.04
C ARG A 307 15.07 -2.95 16.03
N GLN A 308 13.95 -3.56 15.67
CA GLN A 308 13.84 -5.01 15.55
C GLN A 308 14.22 -5.50 14.15
N ALA A 309 14.44 -4.57 13.21
CA ALA A 309 14.86 -4.85 11.85
C ALA A 309 16.35 -4.58 11.66
N ASP A 310 16.93 -5.13 10.59
CA ASP A 310 18.34 -4.93 10.23
C ASP A 310 18.55 -3.56 9.59
N LEU A 311 17.51 -3.03 8.92
CA LEU A 311 17.50 -1.67 8.39
C LEU A 311 16.14 -1.01 8.59
N TRP A 312 16.16 0.30 8.84
CA TRP A 312 14.96 1.14 8.84
C TRP A 312 15.12 2.27 7.84
N VAL A 313 14.11 2.47 6.99
CA VAL A 313 14.09 3.48 5.93
C VAL A 313 12.84 4.36 6.08
N PRO A 314 12.97 5.69 5.99
CA PRO A 314 11.82 6.58 6.18
C PRO A 314 10.88 6.57 4.96
N TRP A 315 9.58 6.34 5.18
CA TRP A 315 8.57 6.18 4.13
C TRP A 315 8.46 7.40 3.20
N ASN A 316 8.51 8.61 3.75
CA ASN A 316 8.46 9.84 2.97
C ASN A 316 9.57 9.92 1.89
N ARG A 317 10.80 9.49 2.21
CA ARG A 317 11.92 9.47 1.26
C ARG A 317 11.74 8.34 0.25
N VAL A 318 11.21 7.18 0.67
CA VAL A 318 10.89 6.07 -0.23
C VAL A 318 9.87 6.50 -1.29
N GLU A 319 8.73 7.03 -0.88
CA GLU A 319 7.63 7.34 -1.80
C GLU A 319 7.98 8.46 -2.80
N ASN A 320 8.96 9.31 -2.45
CA ASN A 320 9.51 10.34 -3.32
C ASN A 320 10.67 9.86 -4.21
N GLY A 321 11.20 8.65 -4.00
CA GLY A 321 12.36 8.14 -4.73
C GLY A 321 13.69 8.79 -4.33
N GLU A 322 13.80 9.27 -3.10
CA GLU A 322 14.98 9.98 -2.56
C GLU A 322 15.97 9.05 -1.82
N ILE A 323 15.74 7.74 -1.86
CA ILE A 323 16.60 6.74 -1.23
C ILE A 323 17.73 6.36 -2.20
N THR A 324 18.95 6.48 -1.72
CA THR A 324 20.18 6.11 -2.45
C THR A 324 20.74 4.79 -1.94
N GLU A 325 21.70 4.20 -2.65
CA GLU A 325 22.36 2.95 -2.23
C GLU A 325 23.07 3.11 -0.88
N ASP A 326 23.63 4.30 -0.60
CA ASP A 326 24.28 4.61 0.68
C ASP A 326 23.29 4.57 1.87
N ASP A 327 22.01 4.85 1.64
CA ASP A 327 20.97 4.75 2.65
C ASP A 327 20.56 3.29 2.94
N LEU A 328 20.96 2.34 2.08
CA LEU A 328 20.56 0.93 2.13
C LEU A 328 21.65 0.00 2.68
N VAL A 329 22.69 0.57 3.29
CA VAL A 329 23.77 -0.19 3.93
C VAL A 329 23.30 -0.71 5.29
N VAL A 330 23.34 -2.04 5.44
CA VAL A 330 23.07 -2.72 6.71
C VAL A 330 24.22 -2.41 7.66
N ARG A 331 23.92 -1.81 8.81
CA ARG A 331 24.93 -1.53 9.83
C ARG A 331 25.09 -2.78 10.69
N GLU A 332 26.29 -3.34 10.71
CA GLU A 332 26.67 -4.52 11.52
C GLU A 332 26.55 -4.27 13.02
#